data_AF-A0A961IGH8-F1
#
_entry.id   AF-A0A961IGH8-F1
#
_cell.length_a   1.000
_cell.length_b   1.000
_cell.length_c   1.000
_cell.angle_alpha   90.00
_cell.angle_beta   90.00
_cell.angle_gamma   90.00
#
_symmetry.space_group_name_H-M   'P 1'
#
loop_
_entity.id
_entity.type
_entity.pdbx_description
1 polymer ?
#
loop_
_entity_poly.entity_id
_entity_poly.type
_entity_poly.pdbx_seq_one_letter_code
_entity_poly.pdbx_strand_id
1 'polypeptide(L)'
;LYFKEQGKDTRAACQTAMRERHFNIRPEQQDLYYSITRQDRTEAESVSRESLLKMVSDIWYKYNLKIGVPMIDMQHLWLIRQVVELDYAIHHEYEARREYFNSALADAITYIKEHFSTEEKIMRHFDYEHIEEHRKQHRHFVQFVQNRNEQYKAGDEKAIFGLLHDLKEWLITHIAVEDKKLFFYFHNRRPEVLAFSRKCAEEGEFIIRRGYIKLYKTIVQEGPVTDPEDDNESANSEVTRPGAQDVRALHDDPDHLNIPATD
;
A
#
# COMPACT_ATOMS: atom_id res chain seq x y z
N LEU A 1 -41.35 -4.57 8.23
CA LEU A 1 -42.58 -3.86 8.67
C LEU A 1 -42.97 -4.25 10.09
N TYR A 2 -43.18 -5.55 10.39
CA TYR A 2 -43.51 -6.06 11.74
C TYR A 2 -42.72 -5.45 12.91
N PHE A 3 -41.38 -5.45 12.90
CA PHE A 3 -40.59 -4.93 14.03
C PHE A 3 -40.61 -3.40 14.14
N LYS A 4 -40.77 -2.70 13.01
CA LYS A 4 -40.86 -1.25 12.97
C LYS A 4 -42.21 -0.76 13.54
N GLU A 5 -43.28 -1.51 13.28
CA GLU A 5 -44.62 -1.29 13.85
C GLU A 5 -44.68 -1.57 15.36
N GLN A 6 -43.77 -2.41 15.88
CA GLN A 6 -43.64 -2.71 17.31
C GLN A 6 -42.63 -1.79 18.03
N GLY A 7 -42.13 -0.73 17.36
CA GLY A 7 -41.17 0.21 17.95
C GLY A 7 -39.79 -0.40 18.27
N LYS A 8 -39.46 -1.58 17.71
CA LYS A 8 -38.20 -2.26 17.97
C LYS A 8 -37.17 -1.90 16.90
N ASP A 9 -36.09 -1.25 17.32
CA ASP A 9 -34.94 -0.99 16.47
C ASP A 9 -34.11 -2.27 16.29
N THR A 10 -34.47 -3.02 15.25
CA THR A 10 -33.77 -4.24 14.85
C THR A 10 -32.31 -4.01 14.47
N ARG A 11 -31.93 -2.81 14.01
CA ARG A 11 -30.54 -2.50 13.63
C ARG A 11 -29.66 -2.40 14.86
N ALA A 12 -30.10 -1.65 15.87
CA ALA A 12 -29.41 -1.55 17.16
C ALA A 12 -29.31 -2.92 17.85
N ALA A 13 -30.40 -3.70 17.87
CA ALA A 13 -30.42 -5.03 18.47
C ALA A 13 -29.45 -6.01 17.78
N CYS A 14 -29.41 -6.02 16.44
CA CYS A 14 -28.46 -6.86 15.69
C CYS A 14 -27.00 -6.41 15.92
N GLN A 15 -26.73 -5.11 15.99
CA GLN A 15 -25.38 -4.59 16.24
C GLN A 15 -24.87 -4.92 17.65
N THR A 16 -25.75 -4.93 18.65
CA THR A 16 -25.42 -5.36 20.02
C THR A 16 -25.13 -6.86 20.04
N ALA A 17 -25.99 -7.69 19.44
CA ALA A 17 -25.79 -9.13 19.39
C ALA A 17 -24.53 -9.56 18.60
N MET A 18 -24.13 -8.80 17.58
CA MET A 18 -22.86 -8.98 16.88
C MET A 18 -21.65 -8.61 17.76
N ARG A 19 -21.72 -7.52 18.54
CA ARG A 19 -20.67 -7.11 19.47
C ARG A 19 -20.47 -8.10 20.62
N GLU A 20 -21.57 -8.65 21.12
CA GLU A 20 -21.56 -9.62 22.22
C GLU A 20 -21.23 -11.05 21.74
N ARG A 21 -20.90 -11.24 20.45
CA ARG A 21 -20.56 -12.54 19.82
C ARG A 21 -21.63 -13.62 19.97
N HIS A 22 -22.91 -13.25 20.04
CA HIS A 22 -24.02 -14.21 20.11
C HIS A 22 -24.20 -15.01 18.80
N PHE A 23 -23.53 -14.60 17.72
CA PHE A 23 -23.54 -15.28 16.43
C PHE A 23 -22.11 -15.60 15.98
N ASN A 24 -21.87 -16.87 15.67
CA ASN A 24 -20.63 -17.29 15.03
C ASN A 24 -20.71 -17.02 13.52
N ILE A 25 -20.40 -15.80 13.12
CA ILE A 25 -20.37 -15.39 11.71
C ILE A 25 -19.02 -15.81 11.13
N ARG A 26 -19.05 -16.69 10.13
CA ARG A 26 -17.81 -17.08 9.44
C ARG A 26 -17.23 -15.88 8.69
N PRO A 27 -15.90 -15.77 8.54
CA PRO A 27 -15.27 -14.68 7.79
C PRO A 27 -15.89 -14.46 6.40
N GLU A 28 -16.25 -15.53 5.70
CA GLU A 28 -16.89 -15.46 4.38
C GLU A 28 -18.29 -14.79 4.41
N GLN A 29 -19.04 -15.00 5.49
CA GLN A 29 -20.37 -14.40 5.68
C GLN A 29 -20.25 -12.92 6.05
N GLN A 30 -19.21 -12.56 6.80
CA GLN A 30 -18.90 -11.18 7.14
C GLN A 30 -18.42 -10.40 5.90
N ASP A 31 -17.57 -11.02 5.07
CA ASP A 31 -17.12 -10.47 3.79
C ASP A 31 -18.30 -10.26 2.84
N LEU A 32 -19.19 -11.25 2.73
CA LEU A 32 -20.41 -11.15 1.94
C LEU A 32 -21.31 -10.02 2.45
N TYR A 33 -21.54 -9.95 3.78
CA TYR A 33 -22.31 -8.88 4.39
C TYR A 33 -21.71 -7.50 4.09
N TYR A 34 -20.40 -7.32 4.20
CA TYR A 34 -19.76 -6.06 3.85
C TYR A 34 -19.83 -5.77 2.35
N SER A 35 -19.72 -6.77 1.48
CA SER A 35 -19.85 -6.57 0.03
C SER A 35 -21.25 -6.11 -0.37
N ILE A 36 -22.30 -6.68 0.23
CA ILE A 36 -23.70 -6.37 -0.05
C ILE A 36 -24.12 -5.05 0.62
N THR A 37 -23.70 -4.81 1.86
CA THR A 37 -24.11 -3.60 2.60
C THR A 37 -23.31 -2.36 2.22
N ARG A 38 -22.12 -2.50 1.64
CA ARG A 38 -21.37 -1.38 1.03
C ARG A 38 -21.79 -1.10 -0.40
N GLN A 39 -22.46 -2.04 -1.10
CA GLN A 39 -23.03 -1.81 -2.42
C GLN A 39 -24.17 -0.77 -2.43
N ASP A 40 -24.73 -0.41 -1.27
CA ASP A 40 -25.89 0.48 -1.18
C ASP A 40 -25.55 1.92 -0.71
N ARG A 41 -24.33 2.40 -1.00
CA ARG A 41 -23.99 3.83 -0.91
C ARG A 41 -23.42 4.33 -2.24
N THR A 42 -24.35 4.77 -3.09
CA THR A 42 -24.18 5.64 -4.27
C THR A 42 -23.26 5.11 -5.39
N GLU A 43 -23.83 4.23 -6.23
CA GLU A 43 -23.43 4.07 -7.64
C GLU A 43 -23.84 5.31 -8.46
N ALA A 44 -23.22 6.44 -8.15
CA ALA A 44 -23.10 7.58 -9.05
C ALA A 44 -21.60 7.86 -9.18
N GLU A 45 -20.94 7.31 -10.20
CA GLU A 45 -19.52 7.52 -10.57
C GLU A 45 -18.47 7.30 -9.45
N SER A 46 -18.41 6.07 -8.92
CA SER A 46 -17.20 5.58 -8.24
C SER A 46 -16.06 5.42 -9.27
N VAL A 47 -14.81 5.67 -8.86
CA VAL A 47 -13.63 5.23 -9.65
C VAL A 47 -13.87 3.77 -10.00
N SER A 48 -13.86 3.43 -11.30
CA SER A 48 -13.95 2.03 -11.68
C SER A 48 -12.82 1.27 -10.99
N ARG A 49 -13.10 0.04 -10.57
CA ARG A 49 -12.11 -0.78 -9.87
C ARG A 49 -10.81 -0.86 -10.68
N GLU A 50 -10.93 -0.94 -12.00
CA GLU A 50 -9.86 -0.98 -12.98
C GLU A 50 -9.04 0.31 -12.96
N SER A 51 -9.69 1.48 -13.00
CA SER A 51 -9.00 2.78 -12.93
C SER A 51 -8.26 2.98 -11.61
N LEU A 52 -8.86 2.53 -10.50
CA LEU A 52 -8.22 2.59 -9.18
C LEU A 52 -6.96 1.72 -9.13
N LEU A 53 -7.07 0.47 -9.62
CA LEU A 53 -5.93 -0.45 -9.67
C LEU A 53 -4.81 0.10 -10.54
N LYS A 54 -5.14 0.71 -11.68
CA LYS A 54 -4.17 1.36 -12.55
C LYS A 54 -3.46 2.51 -11.85
N MET A 55 -4.18 3.44 -11.23
CA MET A 55 -3.56 4.57 -10.50
C MET A 55 -2.61 4.10 -9.39
N VAL A 56 -3.00 3.08 -8.63
CA VAL A 56 -2.14 2.50 -7.58
C VAL A 56 -0.90 1.84 -8.19
N SER A 57 -1.06 1.10 -9.29
CA SER A 57 0.03 0.47 -10.03
C SER A 57 1.01 1.52 -10.58
N ASP A 58 0.50 2.57 -11.22
CA ASP A 58 1.29 3.67 -11.78
C ASP A 58 2.13 4.35 -10.69
N ILE A 59 1.54 4.68 -9.54
CA ILE A 59 2.28 5.25 -8.39
C ILE A 59 3.37 4.28 -7.91
N TRP A 60 3.02 3.00 -7.73
CA TRP A 60 3.92 1.97 -7.23
C TRP A 60 5.18 1.82 -8.09
N TYR A 61 4.99 1.73 -9.41
CA TYR A 61 6.08 1.54 -10.36
C TYR A 61 6.85 2.84 -10.64
N LYS A 62 6.16 3.97 -10.83
CA LYS A 62 6.78 5.27 -11.11
C LYS A 62 7.80 5.67 -10.05
N TYR A 63 7.49 5.44 -8.78
CA TYR A 63 8.36 5.82 -7.66
C TYR A 63 9.18 4.66 -7.10
N ASN A 64 9.13 3.47 -7.72
CA ASN A 64 9.86 2.28 -7.28
C ASN A 64 9.66 2.00 -5.78
N LEU A 65 8.40 1.88 -5.34
CA LEU A 65 8.06 1.83 -3.92
C LEU A 65 8.31 0.47 -3.24
N LYS A 66 8.75 -0.53 -4.01
CA LYS A 66 9.00 -1.89 -3.49
C LYS A 66 10.18 -1.92 -2.50
N ILE A 67 9.93 -2.43 -1.30
CA ILE A 67 10.93 -2.68 -0.25
C ILE A 67 11.42 -4.14 -0.29
N GLY A 68 10.59 -5.06 -0.80
CA GLY A 68 10.94 -6.48 -0.92
C GLY A 68 10.73 -7.28 0.37
N VAL A 69 10.03 -6.70 1.34
CA VAL A 69 9.45 -7.40 2.49
C VAL A 69 7.94 -7.47 2.24
N PRO A 70 7.35 -8.62 1.85
CA PRO A 70 5.97 -8.70 1.37
C PRO A 70 4.93 -8.12 2.34
N MET A 71 5.16 -8.23 3.66
CA MET A 71 4.27 -7.62 4.65
C MET A 71 4.23 -6.10 4.52
N ILE A 72 5.41 -5.47 4.43
CA ILE A 72 5.54 -4.01 4.28
C ILE A 72 4.98 -3.59 2.91
N ASP A 73 5.37 -4.28 1.83
CA ASP A 73 4.90 -3.97 0.48
C ASP A 73 3.36 -4.07 0.37
N MET A 74 2.73 -5.06 1.01
CA MET A 74 1.28 -5.18 1.09
C MET A 74 0.62 -4.00 1.83
N GLN A 75 1.23 -3.57 2.94
CA GLN A 75 0.74 -2.43 3.71
C GLN A 75 0.87 -1.11 2.94
N HIS A 76 2.00 -0.89 2.27
CA HIS A 76 2.22 0.28 1.41
C HIS A 76 1.20 0.35 0.28
N LEU A 77 0.98 -0.75 -0.46
CA LEU A 77 -0.03 -0.78 -1.53
C LEU A 77 -1.43 -0.47 -1.01
N TRP A 78 -1.79 -0.98 0.17
CA TRP A 78 -3.08 -0.67 0.76
C TRP A 78 -3.20 0.80 1.16
N LEU A 79 -2.16 1.37 1.77
CA LEU A 79 -2.11 2.79 2.12
C LEU A 79 -2.25 3.68 0.88
N ILE A 80 -1.52 3.37 -0.19
CA ILE A 80 -1.61 4.09 -1.46
C ILE A 80 -3.03 4.00 -2.03
N ARG A 81 -3.64 2.81 -2.01
CA ARG A 81 -5.04 2.63 -2.43
C ARG A 81 -5.99 3.51 -1.62
N GLN A 82 -5.89 3.51 -0.30
CA GLN A 82 -6.75 4.34 0.57
C GLN A 82 -6.57 5.83 0.28
N VAL A 83 -5.33 6.28 0.07
CA VAL A 83 -5.04 7.68 -0.27
C VAL A 83 -5.64 8.05 -1.63
N VAL A 84 -5.52 7.19 -2.65
CA VAL A 84 -6.12 7.43 -3.96
C VAL A 84 -7.67 7.46 -3.86
N GLU A 85 -8.27 6.56 -3.08
CA GLU A 85 -9.72 6.56 -2.83
C GLU A 85 -10.19 7.85 -2.13
N LEU A 86 -9.44 8.31 -1.12
CA LEU A 86 -9.73 9.57 -0.42
C LEU A 86 -9.57 10.79 -1.32
N ASP A 87 -8.49 10.84 -2.09
CA ASP A 87 -8.21 11.90 -3.07
C ASP A 87 -9.32 11.97 -4.12
N TYR A 88 -9.79 10.83 -4.63
CA TYR A 88 -10.93 10.85 -5.55
C TYR A 88 -12.21 11.36 -4.87
N ALA A 89 -12.53 10.88 -3.67
CA ALA A 89 -13.75 11.22 -2.96
C ALA A 89 -13.85 12.70 -2.59
N ILE A 90 -12.72 13.40 -2.39
CA ILE A 90 -12.75 14.85 -2.13
C ILE A 90 -12.96 15.67 -3.41
N HIS A 91 -12.47 15.20 -4.54
CA HIS A 91 -12.57 15.89 -5.83
C HIS A 91 -13.90 15.61 -6.55
N HIS A 92 -14.59 14.53 -6.18
CA HIS A 92 -15.84 14.08 -6.81
C HIS A 92 -16.91 13.85 -5.74
N GLU A 93 -17.88 14.76 -5.67
CA GLU A 93 -19.07 14.66 -4.81
C GLU A 93 -18.81 14.67 -3.29
N TYR A 94 -17.85 15.47 -2.82
CA TYR A 94 -17.47 15.54 -1.41
C TYR A 94 -18.67 15.67 -0.44
N GLU A 95 -19.60 16.58 -0.71
CA GLU A 95 -20.77 16.79 0.17
C GLU A 95 -21.69 15.57 0.24
N ALA A 96 -21.91 14.88 -0.88
CA ALA A 96 -22.73 13.67 -0.92
C ALA A 96 -22.03 12.50 -0.21
N ARG A 97 -20.70 12.54 -0.11
CA ARG A 97 -19.86 11.44 0.39
C ARG A 97 -19.19 11.73 1.73
N ARG A 98 -19.53 12.84 2.40
CA ARG A 98 -18.86 13.30 3.62
C ARG A 98 -18.78 12.24 4.73
N GLU A 99 -19.85 11.48 4.95
CA GLU A 99 -19.83 10.37 5.93
C GLU A 99 -18.86 9.25 5.53
N TYR A 100 -18.89 8.85 4.26
CA TYR A 100 -17.97 7.83 3.73
C TYR A 100 -16.53 8.31 3.85
N PHE A 101 -16.27 9.56 3.46
CA PHE A 101 -14.98 10.20 3.57
C PHE A 101 -14.44 10.17 5.00
N ASN A 102 -15.27 10.58 5.97
CA ASN A 102 -14.89 10.59 7.39
C ASN A 102 -14.53 9.18 7.89
N SER A 103 -15.30 8.16 7.46
CA SER A 103 -15.00 6.76 7.79
C SER A 103 -13.69 6.31 7.15
N ALA A 104 -13.50 6.59 5.86
CA ALA A 104 -12.30 6.20 5.11
C ALA A 104 -11.04 6.87 5.67
N LEU A 105 -11.12 8.14 6.08
CA LEU A 105 -10.02 8.85 6.71
C LEU A 105 -9.67 8.25 8.08
N ALA A 106 -10.66 7.93 8.90
CA ALA A 106 -10.43 7.27 10.19
C ALA A 106 -9.79 5.88 10.02
N ASP A 107 -10.24 5.12 9.01
CA ASP A 107 -9.66 3.82 8.65
C ASP A 107 -8.20 3.99 8.19
N ALA A 108 -7.90 4.97 7.34
CA ALA A 108 -6.54 5.26 6.88
C ALA A 108 -5.61 5.65 8.03
N ILE A 109 -6.04 6.52 8.95
CA ILE A 109 -5.25 6.92 10.13
C ILE A 109 -4.94 5.72 11.02
N THR A 110 -5.93 4.86 11.24
CA THR A 110 -5.75 3.64 12.03
C THR A 110 -4.72 2.72 11.37
N TYR A 111 -4.85 2.54 10.05
CA TYR A 111 -3.97 1.66 9.29
C TYR A 111 -2.53 2.18 9.20
N ILE A 112 -2.32 3.50 9.09
CA ILE A 112 -0.98 4.12 9.16
C ILE A 112 -0.27 3.74 10.47
N LYS A 113 -0.98 3.77 11.61
CA LYS A 113 -0.41 3.39 12.91
C LYS A 113 -0.06 1.90 12.97
N GLU A 114 -0.91 1.05 12.41
CA GLU A 114 -0.65 -0.41 12.29
C GLU A 114 0.59 -0.69 11.43
N HIS A 115 0.71 0.01 10.31
CA HIS A 115 1.86 -0.05 9.42
C HIS A 115 3.16 0.37 10.12
N PHE A 116 3.18 1.55 10.75
CA PHE A 116 4.36 2.01 11.50
C PHE A 116 4.76 1.05 12.61
N SER A 117 3.79 0.50 13.35
CA SER A 117 4.07 -0.52 14.37
C SER A 117 4.74 -1.77 13.79
N THR A 118 4.30 -2.19 12.59
CA THR A 118 4.87 -3.32 11.85
C THR A 118 6.31 -3.07 11.47
N GLU A 119 6.59 -1.93 10.84
CA GLU A 119 7.95 -1.56 10.44
C GLU A 119 8.86 -1.37 11.65
N GLU A 120 8.42 -0.67 12.69
CA GLU A 120 9.18 -0.47 13.92
C GLU A 120 9.54 -1.77 14.61
N LYS A 121 8.64 -2.76 14.57
CA LYS A 121 8.93 -4.10 15.10
C LYS A 121 10.00 -4.81 14.30
N ILE A 122 9.93 -4.75 12.97
CA ILE A 122 10.94 -5.35 12.09
C ILE A 122 12.29 -4.63 12.28
N MET A 123 12.30 -3.29 12.21
CA MET A 123 13.49 -2.48 12.43
C MET A 123 14.16 -2.80 13.77
N ARG A 124 13.38 -2.94 14.85
CA ARG A 124 13.90 -3.28 16.18
C ARG A 124 14.48 -4.68 16.24
N HIS A 125 13.82 -5.67 15.63
CA HIS A 125 14.31 -7.05 15.64
C HIS A 125 15.65 -7.21 14.90
N PHE A 126 15.87 -6.38 13.88
CA PHE A 126 17.06 -6.43 13.04
C PHE A 126 18.10 -5.35 13.38
N ASP A 127 17.95 -4.68 14.54
CA ASP A 127 18.85 -3.64 15.04
C ASP A 127 19.14 -2.51 14.02
N TYR A 128 18.10 -2.05 13.31
CA TYR A 128 18.25 -0.98 12.34
C TYR A 128 18.74 0.32 13.01
N GLU A 129 19.91 0.78 12.61
CA GLU A 129 20.66 1.86 13.26
C GLU A 129 19.92 3.20 13.29
N HIS A 130 19.04 3.46 12.32
CA HIS A 130 18.29 4.71 12.21
C HIS A 130 16.85 4.62 12.74
N ILE A 131 16.52 3.57 13.50
CA ILE A 131 15.16 3.34 14.00
C ILE A 131 14.59 4.55 14.76
N GLU A 132 15.37 5.23 15.60
CA GLU A 132 14.83 6.33 16.41
C GLU A 132 14.46 7.58 15.59
N GLU A 133 15.23 7.89 14.54
CA GLU A 133 14.89 8.99 13.62
C GLU A 133 13.67 8.61 12.78
N HIS A 134 13.61 7.39 12.27
CA HIS A 134 12.47 6.87 11.52
C HIS A 134 11.17 6.93 12.37
N ARG A 135 11.24 6.48 13.63
CA ARG A 135 10.14 6.55 14.61
C ARG A 135 9.70 7.98 14.91
N LYS A 136 10.62 8.93 14.90
CA LYS A 136 10.30 10.35 15.11
C LYS A 136 9.49 10.90 13.95
N GLN A 137 9.83 10.55 12.71
CA GLN A 137 9.05 10.89 11.52
C GLN A 137 7.63 10.31 11.59
N HIS A 138 7.50 9.03 11.97
CA HIS A 138 6.20 8.38 12.21
C HIS A 138 5.34 9.13 13.24
N ARG A 139 5.92 9.44 14.41
CA ARG A 139 5.19 10.17 15.47
C ARG A 139 4.76 11.56 15.02
N HIS A 140 5.65 12.30 14.35
CA HIS A 140 5.33 13.62 13.81
C HIS A 140 4.19 13.54 12.80
N PHE A 141 4.21 12.57 11.90
CA PHE A 141 3.17 12.43 10.90
C PHE A 141 1.81 12.07 11.52
N VAL A 142 1.78 11.12 12.45
CA VAL A 142 0.55 10.78 13.18
C VAL A 142 -0.04 11.99 13.88
N GLN A 143 0.80 12.77 14.57
CA GLN A 143 0.36 13.98 15.27
C GLN A 143 -0.16 15.04 14.29
N PHE A 144 0.54 15.25 13.17
CA PHE A 144 0.13 16.16 12.12
C PHE A 144 -1.26 15.82 11.57
N VAL A 145 -1.47 14.55 11.19
CA VAL A 145 -2.74 14.07 10.64
C VAL A 145 -3.87 14.17 11.68
N GLN A 146 -3.59 13.87 12.95
CA GLN A 146 -4.56 14.01 14.04
C GLN A 146 -4.99 15.47 14.23
N ASN A 147 -4.05 16.40 14.29
CA ASN A 147 -4.34 17.83 14.45
C ASN A 147 -5.20 18.36 13.30
N ARG A 148 -4.90 17.98 12.05
CA ARG A 148 -5.68 18.37 10.87
C ARG A 148 -7.08 17.78 10.89
N ASN A 149 -7.22 16.51 11.28
CA ASN A 149 -8.51 15.86 11.41
C ASN A 149 -9.37 16.53 12.50
N GLU A 150 -8.76 16.98 13.60
CA GLU A 150 -9.45 17.73 14.66
C GLU A 150 -9.93 19.11 14.17
N GLN A 151 -9.09 19.85 13.43
CA GLN A 151 -9.48 21.13 12.80
C GLN A 151 -10.67 20.94 11.84
N TYR A 152 -10.60 19.91 11.01
CA TYR A 152 -11.69 19.56 10.11
C TYR A 152 -12.99 19.22 10.85
N LYS A 153 -12.92 18.42 11.92
CA LYS A 153 -14.08 18.12 12.78
C LYS A 153 -14.64 19.35 13.49
N ALA A 154 -13.82 20.37 13.73
CA ALA A 154 -14.23 21.65 14.29
C ALA A 154 -14.87 22.60 13.25
N GLY A 155 -15.00 22.17 11.99
CA GLY A 155 -15.69 22.92 10.93
C GLY A 155 -14.77 23.63 9.94
N ASP A 156 -13.44 23.48 10.06
CA ASP A 156 -12.51 23.99 9.05
C ASP A 156 -12.43 23.03 7.85
N GLU A 157 -13.31 23.22 6.88
CA GLU A 157 -13.33 22.41 5.65
C GLU A 157 -12.07 22.61 4.80
N LYS A 158 -11.35 23.74 4.92
CA LYS A 158 -10.08 23.92 4.20
C LYS A 158 -8.97 23.05 4.76
N ALA A 159 -9.04 22.70 6.05
CA ALA A 159 -8.09 21.78 6.67
C ALA A 159 -8.10 20.40 6.01
N ILE A 160 -9.23 19.97 5.43
CA ILE A 160 -9.33 18.63 4.84
C ILE A 160 -8.70 18.50 3.46
N PHE A 161 -8.82 19.54 2.62
CA PHE A 161 -8.17 19.57 1.30
C PHE A 161 -6.65 19.58 1.44
N GLY A 162 -6.13 20.41 2.36
CA GLY A 162 -4.71 20.42 2.69
C GLY A 162 -4.24 19.08 3.28
N LEU A 163 -5.04 18.47 4.16
CA LEU A 163 -4.68 17.20 4.77
C LEU A 163 -4.47 16.07 3.76
N LEU A 164 -5.34 15.91 2.76
CA LEU A 164 -5.19 14.80 1.81
C LEU A 164 -3.97 14.95 0.90
N HIS A 165 -3.72 16.18 0.43
CA HIS A 165 -2.50 16.50 -0.29
C HIS A 165 -1.27 16.15 0.56
N ASP A 166 -1.23 16.64 1.80
CA ASP A 166 -0.10 16.43 2.70
C ASP A 166 0.05 14.95 3.11
N LEU A 167 -1.06 14.22 3.28
CA LEU A 167 -1.10 12.78 3.54
C LEU A 167 -0.49 11.99 2.37
N LYS A 168 -0.88 12.31 1.14
CA LYS A 168 -0.42 11.65 -0.08
C LYS A 168 1.06 11.92 -0.34
N GLU A 169 1.46 13.20 -0.31
CA GLU A 169 2.84 13.62 -0.54
C GLU A 169 3.78 13.03 0.51
N TRP A 170 3.42 13.13 1.78
CA TRP A 170 4.24 12.59 2.86
C TRP A 170 4.37 11.07 2.74
N LEU A 171 3.26 10.35 2.53
CA LEU A 171 3.28 8.89 2.44
C LEU A 171 4.16 8.41 1.28
N ILE A 172 3.96 8.94 0.07
CA ILE A 172 4.73 8.51 -1.10
C ILE A 172 6.21 8.85 -0.91
N THR A 173 6.52 10.05 -0.41
CA THR A 173 7.90 10.48 -0.18
C THR A 173 8.58 9.62 0.89
N HIS A 174 7.89 9.35 2.00
CA HIS A 174 8.40 8.53 3.10
C HIS A 174 8.72 7.10 2.61
N ILE A 175 7.82 6.48 1.86
CA ILE A 175 8.05 5.14 1.29
C ILE A 175 9.24 5.15 0.31
N ALA A 176 9.26 6.14 -0.61
CA ALA A 176 10.27 6.22 -1.65
C ALA A 176 11.68 6.53 -1.12
N VAL A 177 11.80 7.23 0.00
CA VAL A 177 13.06 7.75 0.52
C VAL A 177 13.48 7.08 1.82
N GLU A 178 12.61 7.05 2.82
CA GLU A 178 12.92 6.58 4.17
C GLU A 178 12.76 5.06 4.28
N ASP A 179 11.62 4.51 3.88
CA ASP A 179 11.39 3.05 3.92
C ASP A 179 12.28 2.34 2.91
N LYS A 180 12.62 3.00 1.80
CA LYS A 180 13.56 2.47 0.81
C LYS A 180 14.94 2.17 1.40
N LYS A 181 15.35 2.83 2.48
CA LYS A 181 16.60 2.50 3.20
C LYS A 181 16.56 1.08 3.76
N LEU A 182 15.37 0.58 4.15
CA LEU A 182 15.18 -0.79 4.61
C LEU A 182 15.44 -1.82 3.50
N PHE A 183 15.12 -1.51 2.23
CA PHE A 183 15.46 -2.38 1.09
C PHE A 183 16.96 -2.67 1.05
N PHE A 184 17.77 -1.61 1.19
CA PHE A 184 19.23 -1.72 1.15
C PHE A 184 19.78 -2.38 2.41
N TYR A 185 19.28 -1.98 3.57
CA TYR A 185 19.70 -2.54 4.86
C TYR A 185 19.44 -4.05 4.95
N PHE A 186 18.29 -4.51 4.46
CA PHE A 186 17.93 -5.93 4.48
C PHE A 186 18.47 -6.74 3.30
N HIS A 187 19.19 -6.14 2.34
CA HIS A 187 19.60 -6.83 1.11
C HIS A 187 20.31 -8.17 1.38
N ASN A 188 21.28 -8.17 2.30
CA ASN A 188 22.06 -9.37 2.67
C ASN A 188 21.37 -10.26 3.71
N ARG A 189 20.29 -9.79 4.33
CA ARG A 189 19.55 -10.49 5.40
C ARG A 189 18.12 -10.86 4.99
N ARG A 190 17.81 -10.81 3.70
CA ARG A 190 16.47 -11.07 3.18
C ARG A 190 15.84 -12.37 3.70
N PRO A 191 16.53 -13.53 3.69
CA PRO A 191 15.93 -14.76 4.20
C PRO A 191 15.50 -14.65 5.67
N GLU A 192 16.31 -14.01 6.52
CA GLU A 192 16.00 -13.80 7.93
C GLU A 192 14.78 -12.89 8.11
N VAL A 193 14.73 -11.76 7.39
CA VAL A 193 13.64 -10.79 7.48
C VAL A 193 12.32 -11.40 7.00
N LEU A 194 12.36 -12.19 5.94
CA LEU A 194 11.19 -12.92 5.45
C LEU A 194 10.71 -13.98 6.44
N ALA A 195 11.63 -14.71 7.09
CA ALA A 195 11.29 -15.71 8.10
C ALA A 195 10.67 -15.05 9.34
N PHE A 196 11.27 -13.95 9.82
CA PHE A 196 10.72 -13.18 10.94
C PHE A 196 9.34 -12.60 10.63
N SER A 197 9.19 -11.96 9.47
CA SER A 197 7.91 -11.38 9.05
C SER A 197 6.80 -12.43 8.93
N ARG A 198 7.13 -13.63 8.43
CA ARG A 198 6.20 -14.77 8.38
C ARG A 198 5.81 -15.24 9.78
N LYS A 199 6.78 -15.40 10.68
CA LYS A 199 6.53 -15.82 12.06
C LYS A 199 5.57 -14.85 12.77
N CYS A 200 5.81 -13.55 12.68
CA CYS A 200 4.92 -12.54 13.28
C CYS A 200 3.50 -12.60 12.69
N ALA A 201 3.35 -12.90 11.40
CA ALA A 201 2.04 -13.11 10.80
C ALA A 201 1.33 -14.37 11.32
N GLU A 202 2.06 -15.47 11.48
CA GLU A 202 1.53 -16.73 12.03
C GLU A 202 1.11 -16.60 13.50
N GLU A 203 1.84 -15.78 14.27
CA GLU A 203 1.53 -15.46 15.67
C GLU A 203 0.40 -14.42 15.81
N GLY A 204 -0.16 -13.93 14.70
CA GLY A 204 -1.25 -12.95 14.70
C GLY A 204 -0.83 -11.54 15.10
N GLU A 205 0.47 -11.26 15.12
CA GLU A 205 1.01 -9.93 15.46
C GLU A 205 0.89 -8.95 14.30
N PHE A 206 0.85 -9.46 13.05
CA PHE A 206 0.62 -8.67 11.85
C PHE A 206 -0.74 -9.00 11.23
N ILE A 207 -1.55 -7.96 11.01
CA ILE A 207 -2.89 -8.12 10.43
C ILE A 207 -2.77 -8.23 8.91
N ILE A 208 -2.98 -9.44 8.37
CA ILE A 208 -3.07 -9.68 6.92
C ILE A 208 -4.54 -9.80 6.52
N ARG A 209 -5.06 -8.79 5.81
CA ARG A 209 -6.43 -8.87 5.24
C ARG A 209 -6.38 -9.46 3.83
N ARG A 210 -7.35 -10.30 3.47
CA ARG A 210 -7.43 -10.95 2.14
C ARG A 210 -7.38 -9.95 0.98
N GLY A 211 -7.98 -8.77 1.15
CA GLY A 211 -7.93 -7.69 0.15
C GLY A 211 -6.52 -7.21 -0.17
N TYR A 212 -5.60 -7.23 0.82
CA TYR A 212 -4.22 -6.75 0.66
C TYR A 212 -3.41 -7.74 -0.17
N ILE A 213 -3.61 -9.04 0.11
CA ILE A 213 -2.98 -10.13 -0.63
C ILE A 213 -3.38 -10.05 -2.10
N LYS A 214 -4.68 -9.86 -2.40
CA LYS A 214 -5.13 -9.77 -3.79
C LYS A 214 -4.47 -8.58 -4.51
N LEU A 215 -4.48 -7.40 -3.88
CA LEU A 215 -3.86 -6.20 -4.45
C LEU A 215 -2.36 -6.40 -4.73
N TYR A 216 -1.64 -6.98 -3.78
CA TYR A 216 -0.21 -7.25 -3.92
C TYR A 216 0.09 -8.29 -4.99
N LYS A 217 -0.69 -9.38 -5.09
CA LYS A 217 -0.54 -10.36 -6.16
C LYS A 217 -0.70 -9.71 -7.53
N THR A 218 -1.76 -8.94 -7.71
CA THR A 218 -2.03 -8.25 -8.97
C THR A 218 -0.93 -7.25 -9.32
N ILE A 219 -0.53 -6.37 -8.41
CA ILE A 219 0.41 -5.29 -8.77
C ILE A 219 1.86 -5.79 -8.78
N VAL A 220 2.27 -6.68 -7.88
CA VAL A 220 3.69 -7.04 -7.68
C VAL A 220 4.06 -8.38 -8.28
N GLN A 221 3.13 -9.34 -8.37
CA GLN A 221 3.41 -10.67 -8.91
C GLN A 221 2.99 -10.81 -10.37
N GLU A 222 1.86 -10.21 -10.77
CA GLU A 222 1.34 -10.26 -12.15
C GLU A 222 1.95 -9.15 -13.03
N GLY A 223 2.32 -8.01 -12.45
CA GLY A 223 3.04 -6.92 -13.13
C GLY A 223 2.27 -5.59 -13.15
N PRO A 224 2.79 -4.56 -13.86
CA PRO A 224 2.06 -3.31 -14.07
C PRO A 224 0.67 -3.55 -14.68
N VAL A 225 -0.30 -2.73 -14.30
CA VAL A 225 -1.66 -2.82 -14.84
C VAL A 225 -1.71 -1.95 -16.08
N THR A 226 -1.89 -2.55 -17.26
CA THR A 226 -2.00 -1.87 -18.56
C THR A 226 -3.46 -1.60 -18.91
N ASP A 227 -3.69 -0.60 -19.77
CA ASP A 227 -5.00 -0.41 -20.38
C ASP A 227 -5.23 -1.50 -21.44
N PRO A 228 -6.46 -2.00 -21.63
CA PRO A 228 -6.75 -3.02 -22.65
C PRO A 228 -6.47 -2.57 -24.09
N GLU A 229 -6.22 -1.28 -24.33
CA GLU A 229 -5.83 -0.73 -25.64
C GLU A 229 -4.31 -0.75 -25.90
N ASP A 230 -3.47 -0.94 -24.87
CA ASP A 230 -1.99 -0.96 -24.98
C ASP A 230 -1.41 -2.32 -25.39
N ASP A 231 -2.20 -3.40 -25.30
CA ASP A 231 -1.75 -4.76 -25.62
C ASP A 231 -1.53 -5.00 -27.14
N ASN A 232 -1.85 -4.00 -27.99
CA ASN A 232 -1.74 -4.13 -29.45
C ASN A 232 -0.41 -3.61 -30.05
N GLU A 233 0.50 -3.03 -29.25
CA GLU A 233 1.81 -2.56 -29.75
C GLU A 233 2.99 -3.47 -29.41
N SER A 234 2.85 -4.46 -28.50
CA SER A 234 3.98 -5.33 -28.12
C SER A 234 4.16 -6.60 -28.98
N ALA A 235 3.35 -6.80 -30.02
CA ALA A 235 3.45 -7.95 -30.93
C ALA A 235 4.17 -7.60 -32.24
N ASN A 236 5.28 -6.84 -32.20
CA ASN A 236 6.27 -6.81 -33.28
C ASN A 236 7.59 -6.16 -32.84
N SER A 237 8.39 -6.87 -32.04
CA SER A 237 9.84 -6.72 -32.10
C SER A 237 10.53 -8.03 -31.69
N GLU A 238 10.69 -8.93 -32.66
CA GLU A 238 11.75 -9.93 -32.60
C GLU A 238 13.10 -9.20 -32.63
N VAL A 239 13.73 -9.04 -31.48
CA VAL A 239 15.18 -8.81 -31.40
C VAL A 239 15.80 -10.03 -30.75
N THR A 240 16.44 -10.80 -31.62
CA THR A 240 17.25 -12.00 -31.36
C THR A 240 18.30 -11.73 -30.27
N ARG A 241 18.31 -12.55 -29.22
CA ARG A 241 19.43 -12.64 -28.26
C ARG A 241 20.37 -13.77 -28.69
N PRO A 242 21.68 -13.55 -28.91
CA PRO A 242 22.62 -14.63 -29.09
C PRO A 242 23.10 -15.17 -27.74
N GLY A 243 23.38 -16.47 -27.74
CA GLY A 243 23.62 -17.30 -26.57
C GLY A 243 24.96 -17.11 -25.87
N ALA A 244 25.01 -17.67 -24.66
CA ALA A 244 26.19 -17.82 -23.84
C ALA A 244 27.22 -18.73 -24.50
N GLN A 245 28.50 -18.36 -24.46
CA GLN A 245 29.58 -19.34 -24.33
C GLN A 245 30.85 -18.73 -23.71
N ASP A 246 31.38 -19.57 -22.83
CA ASP A 246 32.59 -19.54 -22.02
C ASP A 246 33.88 -19.47 -22.86
N VAL A 247 34.93 -18.79 -22.39
CA VAL A 247 36.32 -19.17 -22.70
C VAL A 247 37.31 -18.63 -21.66
N ARG A 248 37.90 -19.58 -20.95
CA ARG A 248 39.21 -19.52 -20.29
C ARG A 248 40.36 -19.52 -21.31
N ALA A 249 41.39 -18.73 -20.99
CA ALA A 249 42.83 -19.03 -21.03
C ALA A 249 43.64 -18.94 -22.36
N LEU A 250 44.93 -18.59 -22.11
CA LEU A 250 46.17 -18.77 -22.90
C LEU A 250 46.50 -17.63 -23.90
N HIS A 251 47.48 -16.78 -23.61
CA HIS A 251 48.94 -16.92 -23.73
C HIS A 251 49.48 -16.61 -25.14
N ASP A 252 50.53 -15.76 -25.12
CA ASP A 252 51.63 -15.61 -26.08
C ASP A 252 51.60 -14.46 -27.12
N ASP A 253 52.42 -13.43 -26.78
CA ASP A 253 53.30 -12.61 -27.65
C ASP A 253 54.08 -13.51 -28.65
N PRO A 254 54.72 -13.04 -29.76
CA PRO A 254 55.25 -11.68 -30.01
C PRO A 254 55.12 -11.14 -31.46
N ASP A 255 55.33 -9.84 -31.66
CA ASP A 255 56.36 -9.33 -32.59
C ASP A 255 56.34 -7.80 -32.77
N HIS A 256 57.49 -7.22 -32.41
CA HIS A 256 58.19 -6.04 -32.91
C HIS A 256 57.50 -5.08 -33.92
N LEU A 257 57.51 -3.77 -33.62
CA LEU A 257 58.44 -2.77 -34.21
C LEU A 257 58.17 -1.32 -33.75
N ASN A 258 59.08 -0.81 -32.92
CA ASN A 258 59.82 0.48 -33.03
C ASN A 258 59.11 1.78 -33.50
N ILE A 259 58.85 2.70 -32.56
CA ILE A 259 59.40 4.09 -32.38
C ILE A 259 59.71 4.90 -33.69
N PRO A 260 59.31 6.19 -33.85
CA PRO A 260 59.79 7.27 -32.98
C PRO A 260 58.88 8.45 -32.58
N ALA A 261 59.38 9.10 -31.54
CA ALA A 261 58.94 10.30 -30.85
C ALA A 261 59.08 11.58 -31.68
N THR A 262 58.33 12.62 -31.27
CA THR A 262 58.74 14.02 -31.41
C THR A 262 58.22 14.82 -30.22
N ASP A 263 59.20 15.38 -29.49
CA ASP A 263 59.26 16.66 -28.75
C ASP A 263 58.24 17.03 -27.66
#